data_AF-T1AZV2-F1
#
_entry.id   AF-T1AZV2-F1
#
_cell.length_a   1.000
_cell.length_b   1.000
_cell.length_c   1.000
_cell.angle_alpha   90.00
_cell.angle_beta   90.00
_cell.angle_gamma   90.00
#
_symmetry.space_group_name_H-M   'P 1'
#
loop_
_entity.id
_entity.type
_entity.pdbx_description
1 polymer ?
#
loop_
_entity_poly.entity_id
_entity_poly.type
_entity_poly.pdbx_seq_one_letter_code
_entity_poly.pdbx_strand_id
1 'polypeptide(L)'
;MHFTIFFTAHTDSLLALGVLMAYTGYARHRTGRVRGFPWELWLGVLLATSAKGPVGMAITLPGMGLEMLLADSALMRFSKDAWIGLWKRIRAIRPFRGLALAVSLIVVWYVVAGLEVNWDFVRAALIYQNFTRFLTGLDHEHGPWLYFHTIWGDFFPWSLLLPFGLVAAWRLRAELPWRLALTWALWTVFFFSLSVSKQSKYILPAAPAIVLLSLGGLVWLFGGQAKRARRVAGTVSLSILTLFAFLAILVLPGLIFPGLIPVPKTVQGLSRLRAYLEKHPAPLVSYLYPRPPTIYALYPLRHAPIPFVRSARALYAEIHSGVIRPGSYLLVYRDALPAANRKVTSRTLSPPPNPRDFARVFSIPAQGGLILYRLLPTIRHMPVPKTPQPPPWHWWDQFDTD
;
A
#
# COMPACT_ATOMS: atom_id res chain seq x y z
N MET A 1 -6.99 -13.59 1.49
CA MET A 1 -6.01 -12.53 1.20
C MET A 1 -6.07 -11.37 2.20
N HIS A 2 -7.19 -11.14 2.92
CA HIS A 2 -7.38 -9.94 3.74
C HIS A 2 -6.79 -9.99 5.18
N PHE A 3 -6.73 -11.15 5.84
CA PHE A 3 -6.07 -11.30 7.16
C PHE A 3 -4.53 -11.33 7.09
N THR A 4 -3.98 -11.40 5.88
CA THR A 4 -2.55 -11.58 5.64
C THR A 4 -1.75 -10.28 5.84
N ILE A 5 -2.42 -9.11 5.89
CA ILE A 5 -1.77 -7.79 5.93
C ILE A 5 -0.95 -7.56 7.21
N PHE A 6 -1.32 -8.16 8.34
CA PHE A 6 -0.50 -8.10 9.57
C PHE A 6 0.70 -9.05 9.57
N PHE A 7 0.67 -10.09 8.73
CA PHE A 7 1.72 -11.12 8.65
C PHE A 7 2.63 -10.95 7.42
N THR A 8 2.28 -10.05 6.51
CA THR A 8 3.16 -9.57 5.45
C THR A 8 3.81 -8.28 5.90
N ALA A 9 5.15 -8.18 5.77
CA ALA A 9 5.89 -6.97 6.10
C ALA A 9 5.45 -5.81 5.20
N HIS A 10 4.45 -5.04 5.64
CA HIS A 10 3.97 -3.84 4.97
C HIS A 10 4.08 -2.64 5.91
N THR A 11 4.42 -1.49 5.32
CA THR A 11 4.50 -0.20 6.04
C THR A 11 3.15 0.22 6.65
N ASP A 12 2.04 -0.33 6.15
CA ASP A 12 0.68 -0.09 6.66
C ASP A 12 0.50 -0.47 8.14
N SER A 13 1.15 -1.52 8.63
CA SER A 13 1.07 -1.93 10.04
C SER A 13 1.78 -0.95 10.97
N LEU A 14 2.93 -0.42 10.54
CA LEU A 14 3.68 0.59 11.30
C LEU A 14 2.91 1.92 11.32
N LEU A 15 2.29 2.29 10.20
CA LEU A 15 1.35 3.41 10.13
C LEU A 15 0.20 3.23 11.12
N ALA A 16 -0.46 2.07 11.11
CA ALA A 16 -1.59 1.79 12.01
C ALA A 16 -1.17 1.85 13.50
N LEU A 17 0.02 1.36 13.85
CA LEU A 17 0.57 1.47 15.20
C LEU A 17 0.82 2.93 15.60
N GLY A 18 1.45 3.73 14.73
CA GLY A 18 1.68 5.15 14.97
C GLY A 18 0.37 5.93 15.17
N VAL A 19 -0.64 5.64 14.34
CA VAL A 19 -1.97 6.23 14.45
C VAL A 19 -2.64 5.82 15.77
N LEU A 20 -2.57 4.54 16.15
CA LEU A 20 -3.09 4.06 17.44
C LEU A 20 -2.46 4.81 18.61
N MET A 21 -1.13 4.89 18.66
CA MET A 21 -0.39 5.65 19.69
C MET A 21 -0.81 7.12 19.70
N ALA A 22 -0.97 7.73 18.51
CA ALA A 22 -1.39 9.12 18.40
C ALA A 22 -2.75 9.35 19.06
N TYR A 23 -3.74 8.50 18.77
CA TYR A 23 -5.09 8.60 19.32
C TYR A 23 -5.19 8.20 20.80
N THR A 24 -4.43 7.21 21.27
CA THR A 24 -4.42 6.84 22.71
C THR A 24 -3.72 7.90 23.54
N GLY A 25 -2.60 8.45 23.06
CA GLY A 25 -1.91 9.58 23.67
C GLY A 25 -2.81 10.82 23.74
N TYR A 26 -3.56 11.09 22.65
CA TYR A 26 -4.56 12.14 22.62
C TYR A 26 -5.67 11.93 23.66
N ALA A 27 -6.24 10.73 23.74
CA ALA A 27 -7.28 10.40 24.72
C ALA A 27 -6.78 10.54 26.17
N ARG A 28 -5.56 10.07 26.48
CA ARG A 28 -4.93 10.18 27.81
C ARG A 28 -4.68 11.64 28.20
N HIS A 29 -4.25 12.45 27.24
CA HIS A 29 -4.08 13.89 27.45
C HIS A 29 -5.43 14.60 27.67
N ARG A 30 -6.45 14.30 26.85
CA ARG A 30 -7.80 14.90 26.97
C ARG A 30 -8.54 14.52 28.25
N THR A 31 -8.25 13.34 28.81
CA THR A 31 -8.80 12.89 30.11
C THR A 31 -8.00 13.37 31.31
N GLY A 32 -6.90 14.12 31.10
CA GLY A 32 -6.04 14.62 32.17
C GLY A 32 -5.18 13.56 32.85
N ARG A 33 -5.15 12.32 32.33
CA ARG A 33 -4.28 11.23 32.84
C ARG A 33 -2.80 11.52 32.61
N VAL A 34 -2.48 12.24 31.53
CA VAL A 34 -1.13 12.75 31.25
C VAL A 34 -1.20 14.27 31.21
N ARG A 35 -0.38 14.94 32.02
CA ARG A 35 -0.25 16.39 32.05
C ARG A 35 1.04 16.82 31.33
N GLY A 36 1.05 18.03 30.77
CA GLY A 36 2.24 18.58 30.12
C GLY A 36 2.30 18.28 28.62
N PHE A 37 3.48 17.94 28.11
CA PHE A 37 3.64 17.64 26.67
C PHE A 37 3.12 16.23 26.36
N PRO A 38 2.21 16.05 25.38
CA PRO A 38 1.65 14.73 25.08
C PRO A 38 2.61 13.89 24.23
N TRP A 39 3.64 13.32 24.86
CA TRP A 39 4.69 12.54 24.18
C TRP A 39 4.14 11.39 23.35
N GLU A 40 3.24 10.58 23.90
CA GLU A 40 2.64 9.43 23.20
C GLU A 40 1.90 9.86 21.92
N LEU A 41 1.20 11.01 21.97
CA LEU A 41 0.52 11.57 20.80
C LEU A 41 1.55 11.87 19.70
N TRP A 42 2.55 12.69 20.03
CA TRP A 42 3.49 13.20 19.02
C TRP A 42 4.49 12.16 18.54
N LEU A 43 4.89 11.21 19.39
CA LEU A 43 5.68 10.05 18.98
C LEU A 43 4.86 9.12 18.07
N GLY A 44 3.55 8.97 18.34
CA GLY A 44 2.64 8.27 17.43
C GLY A 44 2.53 8.94 16.06
N VAL A 45 2.38 10.27 16.02
CA VAL A 45 2.36 11.04 14.76
C VAL A 45 3.71 10.93 14.05
N LEU A 46 4.84 11.04 14.75
CA LEU A 46 6.18 10.84 14.19
C LEU A 46 6.30 9.46 13.56
N LEU A 47 5.90 8.41 14.27
CA LEU A 47 5.97 7.02 13.78
C LEU A 47 5.10 6.81 12.54
N ALA A 48 3.85 7.28 12.58
CA ALA A 48 2.92 7.21 11.46
C ALA A 48 3.48 7.92 10.22
N THR A 49 4.06 9.10 10.41
CA THR A 49 4.58 9.92 9.33
C THR A 49 5.90 9.37 8.78
N SER A 50 6.74 8.78 9.63
CA SER A 50 7.98 8.12 9.21
C SER A 50 7.70 6.81 8.44
N ALA A 51 6.59 6.13 8.75
CA ALA A 51 6.21 4.88 8.09
C ALA A 51 5.71 5.08 6.65
N LYS A 52 4.97 6.17 6.38
CA LYS A 52 4.28 6.34 5.09
C LYS A 52 4.25 7.79 4.58
N GLY A 53 5.10 8.66 5.12
CA GLY A 53 5.17 10.06 4.73
C GLY A 53 4.04 10.92 5.33
N PRO A 54 3.77 12.10 4.72
CA PRO A 54 2.79 13.08 5.22
C PRO A 54 1.39 12.55 5.52
N VAL A 55 1.00 11.41 4.92
CA VAL A 55 -0.29 10.77 5.18
C VAL A 55 -0.50 10.45 6.66
N GLY A 56 0.56 10.13 7.41
CA GLY A 56 0.49 9.88 8.85
C GLY A 56 -0.10 11.07 9.61
N MET A 57 0.39 12.28 9.34
CA MET A 57 -0.16 13.52 9.90
C MET A 57 -1.58 13.80 9.37
N ALA A 58 -1.81 13.56 8.09
CA ALA A 58 -3.08 13.87 7.42
C ALA A 58 -4.26 13.03 7.97
N ILE A 59 -4.01 11.81 8.44
CA ILE A 59 -5.06 10.97 9.04
C ILE A 59 -5.18 11.15 10.55
N THR A 60 -4.15 11.60 11.26
CA THR A 60 -4.23 11.80 12.72
C THR A 60 -4.73 13.19 13.11
N LEU A 61 -4.08 14.25 12.63
CA LEU A 61 -4.28 15.61 13.16
C LEU A 61 -5.68 16.17 12.82
N PRO A 62 -6.18 16.07 11.58
CA PRO A 62 -7.51 16.56 11.27
C PRO A 62 -8.62 15.74 11.96
N GLY A 63 -8.43 14.43 12.15
CA GLY A 63 -9.38 13.61 12.90
C GLY A 63 -9.47 13.99 14.38
N MET A 64 -8.34 14.34 15.02
CA MET A 64 -8.33 14.93 16.36
C MET A 64 -8.96 16.32 16.38
N GLY A 65 -8.67 17.15 15.37
CA GLY A 65 -9.28 18.47 15.20
C GLY A 65 -10.81 18.39 15.07
N LEU A 66 -11.32 17.43 14.29
CA LEU A 66 -12.74 17.14 14.15
C LEU A 66 -13.36 16.77 15.51
N GLU A 67 -12.69 15.93 16.31
CA GLU A 67 -13.14 15.67 17.69
C GLU A 67 -13.19 16.94 18.52
N MET A 68 -12.17 17.79 18.48
CA MET A 68 -12.13 19.05 19.25
C MET A 68 -13.28 19.98 18.88
N LEU A 69 -13.58 20.08 17.57
CA LEU A 69 -14.68 20.88 17.02
C LEU A 69 -16.04 20.34 17.48
N LEU A 70 -16.24 19.02 17.39
CA LEU A 70 -17.50 18.37 17.78
C LEU A 70 -17.69 18.26 19.30
N ALA A 71 -16.62 18.41 20.07
CA ALA A 71 -16.65 18.37 21.53
C ALA A 71 -17.28 19.62 22.16
N ASP A 72 -17.60 20.64 21.38
CA ASP A 72 -18.31 21.83 21.87
C ASP A 72 -19.59 22.03 21.08
N SER A 73 -20.74 21.66 21.68
CA SER A 73 -22.05 21.87 21.08
C SER A 73 -22.35 23.35 20.86
N ALA A 74 -21.65 24.26 21.55
CA ALA A 74 -21.77 25.70 21.36
C ALA A 74 -21.00 26.24 20.14
N LEU A 75 -20.09 25.46 19.52
CA LEU A 75 -19.49 25.84 18.24
C LEU A 75 -20.55 25.85 17.12
N MET A 76 -21.56 24.97 17.22
CA MET A 76 -22.76 25.01 16.36
C MET A 76 -23.60 26.29 16.56
N ARG A 77 -23.41 27.00 17.69
CA ARG A 77 -24.07 28.27 18.02
C ARG A 77 -23.16 29.49 17.81
N PHE A 78 -21.97 29.30 17.21
CA PHE A 78 -20.99 30.36 16.91
C PHE A 78 -20.68 31.30 18.11
N SER A 79 -20.61 30.76 19.33
CA SER A 79 -20.33 31.57 20.52
C SER A 79 -18.82 31.86 20.70
N LYS A 80 -18.48 33.01 21.28
CA LYS A 80 -17.08 33.38 21.60
C LYS A 80 -16.43 32.38 22.57
N ASP A 81 -17.18 31.87 23.54
CA ASP A 81 -16.67 30.92 24.53
C ASP A 81 -16.26 29.58 23.92
N ALA A 82 -17.00 29.12 22.90
CA ALA A 82 -16.67 27.89 22.17
C ALA A 82 -15.34 28.02 21.42
N TRP A 83 -15.08 29.17 20.78
CA TRP A 83 -13.80 29.46 20.13
C TRP A 83 -12.66 29.48 21.14
N ILE A 84 -12.84 30.14 22.28
CA ILE A 84 -11.83 30.16 23.36
C ILE A 84 -11.54 28.74 23.86
N GLY A 85 -12.59 27.91 24.04
CA GLY A 85 -12.47 26.50 24.42
C GLY A 85 -11.68 25.68 23.40
N LEU A 86 -11.98 25.82 22.11
CA LEU A 86 -11.26 25.18 21.01
C LEU A 86 -9.79 25.58 21.00
N TRP A 87 -9.48 26.88 21.06
CA TRP A 87 -8.10 27.39 21.09
C TRP A 87 -7.33 26.88 22.31
N LYS A 88 -7.97 26.81 23.48
CA LYS A 88 -7.36 26.20 24.69
C LYS A 88 -7.00 24.73 24.45
N ARG A 89 -7.89 23.94 23.84
CA ARG A 89 -7.67 22.52 23.52
C ARG A 89 -6.54 22.33 22.49
N ILE A 90 -6.50 23.16 21.44
CA ILE A 90 -5.44 23.15 20.43
C ILE A 90 -4.09 23.52 21.07
N ARG A 91 -4.02 24.59 21.86
CA ARG A 91 -2.78 24.99 22.54
C ARG A 91 -2.31 23.94 23.56
N ALA A 92 -3.23 23.23 24.21
CA ALA A 92 -2.91 22.23 25.21
C ALA A 92 -2.07 21.07 24.62
N ILE A 93 -2.30 20.68 23.35
CA ILE A 93 -1.48 19.64 22.71
C ILE A 93 -0.11 20.15 22.21
N ARG A 94 0.19 21.45 22.36
CA ARG A 94 1.47 22.08 21.99
C ARG A 94 1.88 21.83 20.52
N PRO A 95 1.04 22.23 19.54
CA PRO A 95 1.15 21.81 18.15
C PRO A 95 2.47 22.17 17.47
N PHE A 96 3.06 23.34 17.76
CA PHE A 96 4.33 23.74 17.14
C PHE A 96 5.49 22.83 17.54
N ARG A 97 5.66 22.57 18.85
CA ARG A 97 6.69 21.65 19.35
C ARG A 97 6.45 20.22 18.88
N GLY A 98 5.17 19.84 18.83
CA GLY A 98 4.73 18.56 18.34
C GLY A 98 5.02 18.32 16.86
N LEU A 99 4.67 19.29 16.01
CA LEU A 99 4.89 19.23 14.58
C LEU A 99 6.39 19.21 14.28
N ALA A 100 7.19 20.02 14.98
CA ALA A 100 8.65 19.99 14.88
C ALA A 100 9.20 18.59 15.20
N LEU A 101 8.69 17.94 16.26
CA LEU A 101 9.04 16.55 16.55
C LEU A 101 8.62 15.61 15.42
N ALA A 102 7.35 15.67 14.98
CA ALA A 102 6.80 14.78 13.96
C ALA A 102 7.55 14.82 12.62
N VAL A 103 8.02 16.00 12.20
CA VAL A 103 8.75 16.16 10.93
C VAL A 103 10.26 15.97 11.06
N SER A 104 10.83 16.03 12.27
CA SER A 104 12.28 16.02 12.48
C SER A 104 12.99 14.86 11.78
N LEU A 105 12.53 13.62 12.02
CA LEU A 105 13.16 12.42 11.46
C LEU A 105 13.00 12.34 9.94
N ILE A 106 11.86 12.79 9.42
CA ILE A 106 11.53 12.77 8.00
C ILE A 106 12.37 13.79 7.24
N VAL A 107 12.52 14.99 7.80
CA VAL A 107 13.37 16.03 7.21
C VAL A 107 14.81 15.53 7.12
N VAL A 108 15.34 14.91 8.17
CA VAL A 108 16.70 14.31 8.15
C VAL A 108 16.82 13.27 7.04
N TRP A 109 15.84 12.36 6.91
CA TRP A 109 15.87 11.33 5.88
C TRP A 109 15.83 11.91 4.46
N TYR A 110 14.93 12.87 4.18
CA TYR A 110 14.85 13.49 2.85
C TYR A 110 16.07 14.33 2.51
N VAL A 111 16.69 15.00 3.49
CA VAL A 111 17.95 15.73 3.27
C VAL A 111 19.06 14.76 2.88
N VAL A 112 19.24 13.67 3.63
CA VAL A 112 20.24 12.64 3.31
C VAL A 112 19.97 12.02 1.93
N ALA A 113 18.71 11.65 1.63
CA ALA A 113 18.35 11.12 0.32
C ALA A 113 18.62 12.10 -0.83
N GLY A 114 18.41 13.40 -0.60
CA GLY A 114 18.70 14.45 -1.57
C GLY A 114 20.19 14.62 -1.84
N LEU A 115 21.03 14.44 -0.81
CA LEU A 115 22.48 14.52 -0.91
C LEU A 115 23.09 13.25 -1.55
N GLU A 116 22.57 12.07 -1.21
CA GLU A 116 23.09 10.77 -1.69
C GLU A 116 22.60 10.41 -3.10
N VAL A 117 21.35 10.72 -3.43
CA VAL A 117 20.74 10.33 -4.72
C VAL A 117 20.64 11.55 -5.64
N ASN A 118 19.73 12.48 -5.30
CA ASN A 118 19.56 13.83 -5.86
C ASN A 118 18.23 14.43 -5.37
N TRP A 119 18.04 15.74 -5.58
CA TRP A 119 16.82 16.45 -5.20
C TRP A 119 15.58 16.11 -6.06
N ASP A 120 15.77 15.60 -7.27
CA ASP A 120 14.65 15.16 -8.11
C ASP A 120 13.99 13.90 -7.54
N PHE A 121 14.78 12.98 -6.98
CA PHE A 121 14.29 11.83 -6.22
C PHE A 121 13.46 12.29 -5.01
N VAL A 122 13.95 13.25 -4.22
CA VAL A 122 13.22 13.80 -3.07
C VAL A 122 11.90 14.41 -3.52
N ARG A 123 11.92 15.18 -4.62
CA ARG A 123 10.72 15.78 -5.20
C ARG A 123 9.72 14.71 -5.65
N ALA A 124 10.18 13.62 -6.29
CA ALA A 124 9.32 12.51 -6.68
C ALA A 124 8.73 11.79 -5.45
N ALA A 125 9.57 11.44 -4.48
CA ALA A 125 9.16 10.74 -3.27
C ALA A 125 8.21 11.57 -2.38
N LEU A 126 8.38 12.89 -2.31
CA LEU A 126 7.54 13.77 -1.49
C LEU A 126 6.29 14.24 -2.25
N ILE A 127 6.46 14.84 -3.43
CA ILE A 127 5.37 15.48 -4.18
C ILE A 127 4.56 14.44 -4.96
N TYR A 128 5.22 13.65 -5.79
CA TYR A 128 4.52 12.74 -6.68
C TYR A 128 3.82 11.62 -5.90
N GLN A 129 4.55 10.93 -5.01
CA GLN A 129 4.00 9.78 -4.28
C GLN A 129 2.91 10.12 -3.26
N ASN A 130 2.89 11.35 -2.73
CA ASN A 130 1.89 11.73 -1.72
C ASN A 130 0.76 12.60 -2.29
N PHE A 131 1.05 13.55 -3.17
CA PHE A 131 0.06 14.53 -3.64
C PHE A 131 -0.45 14.16 -5.03
N THR A 132 0.44 13.94 -6.00
CA THR A 132 0.04 13.61 -7.38
C THR A 132 -0.68 12.27 -7.43
N ARG A 133 -0.16 11.24 -6.75
CA ARG A 133 -0.80 9.92 -6.66
C ARG A 133 -2.17 9.96 -5.96
N PHE A 134 -2.34 10.85 -5.01
CA PHE A 134 -3.62 11.05 -4.31
C PHE A 134 -4.67 11.72 -5.21
N LEU A 135 -4.27 12.72 -6.00
CA LEU A 135 -5.19 13.54 -6.82
C LEU A 135 -5.42 13.03 -8.25
N THR A 136 -4.45 12.34 -8.85
CA THR A 136 -4.43 12.02 -10.30
C THR A 136 -4.07 10.56 -10.59
N GLY A 137 -4.06 9.69 -9.57
CA GLY A 137 -3.52 8.34 -9.64
C GLY A 137 -3.99 7.53 -10.84
N LEU A 138 -3.06 7.11 -11.69
CA LEU A 138 -3.30 6.29 -12.89
C LEU A 138 -3.41 4.77 -12.57
N ASP A 139 -3.05 4.37 -11.34
CA ASP A 139 -2.99 2.98 -10.89
C ASP A 139 -3.90 2.73 -9.67
N HIS A 140 -4.56 1.56 -9.67
CA HIS A 140 -5.53 1.11 -8.65
C HIS A 140 -6.77 2.00 -8.51
N GLU A 141 -7.36 2.39 -9.64
CA GLU A 141 -8.66 3.03 -9.64
C GLU A 141 -9.74 2.03 -9.18
N HIS A 142 -10.32 2.32 -8.03
CA HIS A 142 -11.48 1.61 -7.51
C HIS A 142 -12.64 2.58 -7.28
N GLY A 143 -13.86 2.07 -7.45
CA GLY A 143 -15.08 2.84 -7.22
C GLY A 143 -15.19 3.39 -5.78
N PRO A 144 -16.07 4.39 -5.56
CA PRO A 144 -16.20 5.08 -4.28
C PRO A 144 -16.62 4.16 -3.13
N TRP A 145 -17.25 3.02 -3.44
CA TRP A 145 -17.75 2.05 -2.46
C TRP A 145 -16.71 1.04 -1.98
N LEU A 146 -15.45 1.09 -2.43
CA LEU A 146 -14.42 0.11 -2.05
C LEU A 146 -14.39 -0.12 -0.54
N TYR A 147 -14.18 0.96 0.23
CA TYR A 147 -13.99 0.86 1.67
C TYR A 147 -15.26 0.48 2.43
N PHE A 148 -16.45 0.72 1.86
CA PHE A 148 -17.68 0.19 2.42
C PHE A 148 -17.63 -1.34 2.47
N HIS A 149 -17.24 -1.99 1.37
CA HIS A 149 -17.11 -3.45 1.31
C HIS A 149 -15.91 -3.94 2.13
N THR A 150 -14.78 -3.22 2.08
CA THR A 150 -13.58 -3.54 2.86
C THR A 150 -13.86 -3.56 4.37
N ILE A 151 -14.69 -2.65 4.89
CA ILE A 151 -15.05 -2.63 6.31
C ILE A 151 -15.68 -3.97 6.74
N TRP A 152 -16.58 -4.52 5.93
CA TRP A 152 -17.28 -5.76 6.27
C TRP A 152 -16.38 -6.99 6.17
N GLY A 153 -15.49 -7.04 5.17
CA GLY A 153 -14.58 -8.15 4.93
C GLY A 153 -13.34 -8.13 5.84
N ASP A 154 -12.57 -7.05 5.82
CA ASP A 154 -11.22 -6.99 6.40
C ASP A 154 -11.24 -6.90 7.92
N PHE A 155 -12.31 -6.34 8.49
CA PHE A 155 -12.50 -6.22 9.94
C PHE A 155 -13.46 -7.26 10.48
N PHE A 156 -13.81 -8.28 9.69
CA PHE A 156 -14.51 -9.45 10.20
C PHE A 156 -13.68 -10.11 11.31
N PRO A 157 -14.27 -10.53 12.44
CA PRO A 157 -15.70 -10.58 12.71
C PRO A 157 -16.30 -9.33 13.36
N TRP A 158 -15.45 -8.38 13.74
CA TRP A 158 -15.84 -7.20 14.51
C TRP A 158 -16.75 -6.25 13.74
N SER A 159 -16.67 -6.25 12.41
CA SER A 159 -17.55 -5.49 11.52
C SER A 159 -19.04 -5.80 11.74
N LEU A 160 -19.40 -7.05 12.08
CA LEU A 160 -20.79 -7.43 12.37
C LEU A 160 -21.39 -6.69 13.58
N LEU A 161 -20.55 -6.28 14.53
CA LEU A 161 -20.97 -5.57 15.73
C LEU A 161 -20.95 -4.04 15.54
N LEU A 162 -20.42 -3.57 14.42
CA LEU A 162 -20.25 -2.15 14.13
C LEU A 162 -21.58 -1.36 14.15
N PRO A 163 -22.73 -1.88 13.64
CA PRO A 163 -24.00 -1.17 13.72
C PRO A 163 -24.40 -0.78 15.15
N PHE A 164 -24.21 -1.68 16.12
CA PHE A 164 -24.48 -1.39 17.54
C PHE A 164 -23.54 -0.29 18.06
N GLY A 165 -22.28 -0.35 17.66
CA GLY A 165 -21.28 0.68 17.96
C GLY A 165 -21.65 2.05 17.41
N LEU A 166 -22.14 2.12 16.18
CA LEU A 166 -22.56 3.38 15.55
C LEU A 166 -23.79 3.98 16.22
N VAL A 167 -24.79 3.16 16.57
CA VAL A 167 -25.97 3.61 17.32
C VAL A 167 -25.57 4.16 18.69
N ALA A 168 -24.72 3.43 19.42
CA ALA A 168 -24.22 3.88 20.71
C ALA A 168 -23.38 5.16 20.60
N ALA A 169 -22.50 5.24 19.60
CA ALA A 169 -21.68 6.43 19.35
C ALA A 169 -22.52 7.67 19.02
N TRP A 170 -23.62 7.48 18.28
CA TRP A 170 -24.56 8.57 18.00
C TRP A 170 -25.26 9.06 19.26
N ARG A 171 -25.77 8.14 20.09
CA ARG A 171 -26.46 8.47 21.35
C ARG A 171 -25.52 9.09 22.39
N LEU A 172 -24.28 8.62 22.46
CA LEU A 172 -23.26 9.02 23.45
C LEU A 172 -22.20 9.93 22.84
N ARG A 173 -22.50 10.65 21.75
CA ARG A 173 -21.55 11.54 21.04
C ARG A 173 -20.99 12.69 21.87
N ALA A 174 -21.61 12.99 23.01
CA ALA A 174 -21.11 13.97 23.98
C ALA A 174 -19.92 13.41 24.79
N GLU A 175 -19.82 12.09 24.92
CA GLU A 175 -18.73 11.43 25.63
C GLU A 175 -17.48 11.31 24.74
N LEU A 176 -16.32 11.64 25.31
CA LEU A 176 -15.05 11.62 24.59
C LEU A 176 -14.73 10.27 23.94
N PRO A 177 -14.85 9.10 24.60
CA PRO A 177 -14.46 7.82 24.00
C PRO A 177 -15.23 7.51 22.71
N TRP A 178 -16.54 7.73 22.73
CA TRP A 178 -17.43 7.50 21.59
C TRP A 178 -17.18 8.49 20.46
N ARG A 179 -17.09 9.78 20.79
CA ARG A 179 -16.81 10.82 19.80
C ARG A 179 -15.45 10.64 19.14
N LEU A 180 -14.42 10.29 19.92
CA LEU A 180 -13.07 10.08 19.41
C LEU A 180 -12.99 8.86 18.50
N ALA A 181 -13.57 7.73 18.91
CA ALA A 181 -13.59 6.53 18.08
C ALA A 181 -14.37 6.76 16.77
N LEU A 182 -15.50 7.48 16.84
CA LEU A 182 -16.31 7.81 15.67
C LEU A 182 -15.56 8.73 14.70
N THR A 183 -14.98 9.84 15.20
CA THR A 183 -14.22 10.79 14.37
C THR A 183 -12.95 10.18 13.79
N TRP A 184 -12.25 9.32 14.53
CA TRP A 184 -11.10 8.58 14.02
C TRP A 184 -11.49 7.64 12.87
N ALA A 185 -12.49 6.78 13.07
CA ALA A 185 -12.93 5.84 12.04
C ALA A 185 -13.44 6.59 10.79
N LEU A 186 -14.35 7.56 10.98
CA LEU A 186 -14.94 8.31 9.87
C LEU A 186 -13.90 9.12 9.11
N TRP A 187 -13.01 9.85 9.79
CA TRP A 187 -12.00 10.65 9.12
C TRP A 187 -11.02 9.79 8.32
N THR A 188 -10.55 8.67 8.88
CA THR A 188 -9.61 7.78 8.19
C THR A 188 -10.24 7.22 6.91
N VAL A 189 -11.47 6.70 7.01
CA VAL A 189 -12.19 6.15 5.85
C VAL A 189 -12.50 7.24 4.83
N PHE A 190 -12.96 8.41 5.28
CA PHE A 190 -13.26 9.55 4.42
C PHE A 190 -12.01 10.02 3.66
N PHE A 191 -10.90 10.25 4.37
CA PHE A 191 -9.64 10.70 3.78
C PHE A 191 -9.16 9.77 2.67
N PHE A 192 -9.12 8.45 2.93
CA PHE A 192 -8.72 7.50 1.90
C PHE A 192 -9.75 7.33 0.78
N SER A 193 -11.03 7.59 1.04
CA SER A 193 -12.07 7.58 0.00
C SER A 193 -11.88 8.71 -1.01
N LEU A 194 -11.31 9.85 -0.58
CA LEU A 194 -10.98 10.98 -1.46
C LEU A 194 -9.79 10.68 -2.40
N SER A 195 -8.91 9.74 -2.05
CA SER A 195 -7.77 9.36 -2.89
C SER A 195 -8.23 8.69 -4.19
N VAL A 196 -7.66 9.09 -5.33
CA VAL A 196 -7.89 8.41 -6.61
C VAL A 196 -7.30 7.00 -6.58
N SER A 197 -6.03 6.85 -6.19
CA SER A 197 -5.40 5.55 -6.00
C SER A 197 -5.86 4.92 -4.69
N LYS A 198 -6.54 3.77 -4.75
CA LYS A 198 -7.10 3.10 -3.57
C LYS A 198 -6.57 1.68 -3.41
N GLN A 199 -6.30 1.26 -2.19
CA GLN A 199 -6.02 -0.15 -1.86
C GLN A 199 -6.79 -0.50 -0.60
N SER A 200 -7.34 -1.71 -0.52
CA SER A 200 -8.16 -2.16 0.63
C SER A 200 -7.44 -1.94 1.96
N LYS A 201 -6.13 -2.23 2.01
CA LYS A 201 -5.30 -2.08 3.21
C LYS A 201 -5.12 -0.64 3.72
N TYR A 202 -5.44 0.40 2.94
CA TYR A 202 -5.20 1.78 3.35
C TYR A 202 -6.03 2.20 4.56
N ILE A 203 -7.22 1.62 4.76
CA ILE A 203 -8.05 1.92 5.93
C ILE A 203 -7.66 1.11 7.18
N LEU A 204 -6.59 0.32 7.14
CA LEU A 204 -6.10 -0.42 8.29
C LEU A 204 -5.88 0.46 9.55
N PRO A 205 -5.42 1.72 9.47
CA PRO A 205 -5.30 2.59 10.64
C PRO A 205 -6.65 2.92 11.31
N ALA A 206 -7.79 2.66 10.67
CA ALA A 206 -9.12 2.77 11.29
C ALA A 206 -9.49 1.53 12.14
N ALA A 207 -8.73 0.42 12.03
CA ALA A 207 -9.06 -0.84 12.71
C ALA A 207 -9.31 -0.68 14.20
N PRO A 208 -8.44 0.00 14.97
CA PRO A 208 -8.65 0.09 16.41
C PRO A 208 -9.91 0.88 16.76
N ALA A 209 -10.22 1.94 16.01
CA ALA A 209 -11.46 2.71 16.19
C ALA A 209 -12.70 1.87 15.89
N ILE A 210 -12.69 1.10 14.79
CA ILE A 210 -13.78 0.19 14.42
C ILE A 210 -13.99 -0.86 15.53
N VAL A 211 -12.91 -1.48 16.01
CA VAL A 211 -12.97 -2.47 17.09
C VAL A 211 -13.48 -1.84 18.40
N LEU A 212 -13.05 -0.62 18.74
CA LEU A 212 -13.53 0.11 19.91
C LEU A 212 -15.03 0.41 19.81
N LEU A 213 -15.52 0.85 18.65
CA LEU A 213 -16.95 1.07 18.41
C LEU A 213 -17.73 -0.25 18.52
N SER A 214 -17.26 -1.31 17.87
CA SER A 214 -17.90 -2.62 17.87
C SER A 214 -18.01 -3.22 19.28
N LEU A 215 -16.89 -3.30 20.01
CA LEU A 215 -16.86 -3.85 21.37
C LEU A 215 -17.57 -2.94 22.37
N GLY A 216 -17.39 -1.62 22.25
CA GLY A 216 -18.11 -0.64 23.06
C GLY A 216 -19.63 -0.75 22.85
N GLY A 217 -20.06 -0.94 21.59
CA GLY A 217 -21.46 -1.13 21.22
C GLY A 217 -22.05 -2.37 21.86
N LEU A 218 -21.30 -3.47 21.89
CA LEU A 218 -21.71 -4.69 22.58
C LEU A 218 -21.82 -4.51 24.10
N VAL A 219 -20.90 -3.77 24.72
CA VAL A 219 -20.97 -3.43 26.15
C VAL A 219 -22.20 -2.57 26.43
N TRP A 220 -22.48 -1.59 25.58
CA TRP A 220 -23.66 -0.72 25.67
C TRP A 220 -24.96 -1.53 25.52
N LEU A 221 -25.03 -2.46 24.56
CA LEU A 221 -26.17 -3.36 24.34
C LEU A 221 -26.48 -4.20 25.58
N PHE A 222 -25.45 -4.68 26.28
CA PHE A 222 -25.61 -5.43 27.53
C PHE A 222 -25.71 -4.56 28.78
N GLY A 223 -26.12 -3.29 28.65
CA GLY A 223 -26.36 -2.40 29.79
C GLY A 223 -25.09 -2.14 30.62
N GLY A 224 -23.92 -2.06 29.98
CA GLY A 224 -22.65 -1.83 30.65
C GLY A 224 -21.98 -3.09 31.21
N GLN A 225 -22.56 -4.28 31.02
CA GLN A 225 -21.99 -5.55 31.52
C GLN A 225 -20.77 -6.00 30.70
N ALA A 226 -19.63 -5.34 30.92
CA ALA A 226 -18.40 -5.56 30.17
C ALA A 226 -17.88 -7.01 30.24
N LYS A 227 -18.13 -7.73 31.34
CA LYS A 227 -17.77 -9.16 31.47
C LYS A 227 -18.57 -10.04 30.50
N ARG A 228 -19.87 -9.78 30.36
CA ARG A 228 -20.76 -10.52 29.43
C ARG A 228 -20.39 -10.22 27.98
N ALA A 229 -20.18 -8.95 27.65
CA ALA A 229 -19.73 -8.53 26.33
C ALA A 229 -18.41 -9.21 25.94
N ARG A 230 -17.41 -9.21 26.83
CA ARG A 230 -16.12 -9.89 26.60
C ARG A 230 -16.26 -11.39 26.40
N ARG A 231 -17.12 -12.07 27.17
CA ARG A 231 -17.39 -13.50 26.99
C ARG A 231 -17.98 -13.79 25.61
N VAL A 232 -19.05 -13.08 25.22
CA VAL A 232 -19.70 -13.27 23.92
C VAL A 232 -18.73 -12.98 22.77
N ALA A 233 -18.02 -11.85 22.82
CA ALA A 233 -17.01 -11.48 21.83
C ALA A 233 -15.89 -12.53 21.72
N GLY A 234 -15.40 -13.02 22.87
CA GLY A 234 -14.37 -14.06 22.93
C GLY A 234 -14.85 -15.39 22.35
N THR A 235 -16.05 -15.83 22.71
CA THR A 235 -16.65 -17.07 22.18
C THR A 235 -16.86 -16.98 20.67
N VAL A 236 -17.41 -15.88 20.15
CA VAL A 236 -17.60 -15.68 18.70
C VAL A 236 -16.26 -15.68 17.98
N SER A 237 -15.25 -14.96 18.51
CA SER A 237 -13.91 -14.93 17.92
C SER A 237 -13.26 -16.31 17.89
N LEU A 238 -13.36 -17.06 19.00
CA LEU A 238 -12.82 -18.41 19.08
C LEU A 238 -13.52 -19.35 18.09
N SER A 239 -14.86 -19.33 18.02
CA SER A 239 -15.62 -20.15 17.07
C SER A 239 -15.22 -19.86 15.62
N ILE A 240 -15.00 -18.59 15.27
CA ILE A 240 -14.59 -18.18 13.93
C ILE A 240 -13.15 -18.60 13.63
N LEU A 241 -12.23 -18.44 14.58
CA LEU A 241 -10.85 -18.91 14.44
C LEU A 241 -10.80 -20.44 14.31
N THR A 242 -11.59 -21.17 15.08
CA THR A 242 -11.69 -22.63 14.99
C THR A 242 -12.28 -23.07 13.65
N LEU A 243 -13.35 -22.42 13.17
CA LEU A 243 -13.90 -22.67 11.84
C LEU A 243 -12.88 -22.39 10.74
N PHE A 244 -12.15 -21.27 10.84
CA PHE A 244 -11.13 -20.90 9.87
C PHE A 244 -9.96 -21.89 9.89
N ALA A 245 -9.50 -22.30 11.07
CA ALA A 245 -8.46 -23.33 11.22
C ALA A 245 -8.93 -24.66 10.65
N PHE A 246 -10.18 -25.07 10.90
CA PHE A 246 -10.77 -26.27 10.33
C PHE A 246 -10.83 -26.21 8.80
N LEU A 247 -11.31 -25.12 8.21
CA LEU A 247 -11.31 -24.90 6.76
C LEU A 247 -9.90 -24.90 6.18
N ALA A 248 -8.93 -24.28 6.86
CA ALA A 248 -7.54 -24.27 6.45
C ALA A 248 -6.95 -25.70 6.48
N ILE A 249 -7.23 -26.49 7.52
CA ILE A 249 -6.84 -27.89 7.63
C ILE A 249 -7.48 -28.73 6.52
N LEU A 250 -8.73 -28.47 6.12
CA LEU A 250 -9.36 -29.17 4.99
C LEU A 250 -8.70 -28.84 3.65
N VAL A 251 -8.17 -27.62 3.49
CA VAL A 251 -7.47 -27.19 2.27
C VAL A 251 -5.99 -27.60 2.26
N LEU A 252 -5.37 -27.76 3.44
CA LEU A 252 -3.95 -28.08 3.61
C LEU A 252 -3.51 -29.38 2.89
N PRO A 253 -4.26 -30.50 2.94
CA PRO A 253 -3.96 -31.70 2.17
C PRO A 253 -3.87 -31.41 0.67
N GLY A 254 -4.71 -30.51 0.15
CA GLY A 254 -4.62 -30.06 -1.25
C GLY A 254 -3.33 -29.29 -1.59
N LEU A 255 -2.65 -28.73 -0.59
CA LEU A 255 -1.36 -28.05 -0.72
C LEU A 255 -0.16 -28.98 -0.50
N ILE A 256 -0.33 -30.07 0.27
CA ILE A 256 0.74 -31.03 0.62
C ILE A 256 0.80 -32.20 -0.38
N PHE A 257 -0.33 -32.65 -0.91
CA PHE A 257 -0.40 -33.70 -1.93
C PHE A 257 -0.35 -33.08 -3.34
N PRO A 258 0.78 -33.17 -4.06
CA PRO A 258 0.88 -32.62 -5.41
C PRO A 258 -0.08 -33.33 -6.37
N GLY A 259 -1.14 -32.61 -6.79
CA GLY A 259 -2.16 -33.12 -7.72
C GLY A 259 -3.60 -32.72 -7.39
N LEU A 260 -3.89 -32.39 -6.12
CA LEU A 260 -5.26 -32.04 -5.68
C LEU A 260 -5.60 -30.55 -5.89
N ILE A 261 -4.64 -29.64 -5.70
CA ILE A 261 -4.78 -28.22 -6.05
C ILE A 261 -3.73 -27.89 -7.12
N PRO A 262 -4.13 -27.43 -8.32
CA PRO A 262 -3.17 -27.03 -9.35
C PRO A 262 -2.35 -25.85 -8.85
N VAL A 263 -1.04 -26.06 -8.62
CA VAL A 263 -0.10 -24.97 -8.34
C VAL A 263 -0.26 -23.92 -9.45
N PRO A 264 -0.39 -22.62 -9.12
CA PRO A 264 -0.58 -21.60 -10.13
C PRO A 264 0.51 -21.71 -11.19
N LYS A 265 0.09 -21.79 -12.47
CA LYS A 265 1.01 -21.96 -13.60
C LYS A 265 2.15 -20.93 -13.58
N THR A 266 1.89 -19.73 -13.06
CA THR A 266 2.87 -18.66 -12.86
C THR A 266 4.03 -19.07 -11.98
N VAL A 267 3.77 -19.71 -10.83
CA VAL A 267 4.80 -20.13 -9.89
C VAL A 267 5.65 -21.23 -10.52
N GLN A 268 5.01 -22.25 -11.11
CA GLN A 268 5.72 -23.32 -11.81
C GLN A 268 6.59 -22.77 -12.96
N GLY A 269 6.06 -21.83 -13.73
CA GLY A 269 6.75 -21.20 -14.84
C GLY A 269 7.98 -20.41 -14.41
N LEU A 270 7.87 -19.60 -13.35
CA LEU A 270 8.98 -18.81 -12.82
C LEU A 270 10.06 -19.69 -12.18
N SER A 271 9.69 -20.76 -11.48
CA SER A 271 10.67 -21.73 -10.96
C SER A 271 11.43 -22.43 -12.07
N ARG A 272 10.77 -22.79 -13.19
CA ARG A 272 11.44 -23.34 -14.38
C ARG A 272 12.39 -22.33 -15.02
N LEU A 273 11.97 -21.06 -15.11
CA LEU A 273 12.84 -19.98 -15.60
C LEU A 273 14.11 -19.87 -14.76
N ARG A 274 13.95 -19.80 -13.43
CA ARG A 274 15.08 -19.72 -12.50
C ARG A 274 16.03 -20.91 -12.67
N ALA A 275 15.52 -22.14 -12.62
CA ALA A 275 16.33 -23.35 -12.75
C ALA A 275 17.07 -23.42 -14.10
N TYR A 276 16.47 -22.89 -15.17
CA TYR A 276 17.13 -22.78 -16.46
C TYR A 276 18.27 -21.77 -16.44
N LEU A 277 18.06 -20.57 -15.88
CA LEU A 277 19.08 -19.52 -15.79
C LEU A 277 20.23 -19.90 -14.85
N GLU A 278 19.98 -20.69 -13.80
CA GLU A 278 21.03 -21.25 -12.93
C GLU A 278 21.92 -22.23 -13.70
N LYS A 279 21.35 -23.03 -14.62
CA LYS A 279 22.11 -23.97 -15.47
C LYS A 279 22.82 -23.29 -16.65
N HIS A 280 22.29 -22.15 -17.11
CA HIS A 280 22.78 -21.42 -18.28
C HIS A 280 23.00 -19.95 -17.93
N PRO A 281 24.05 -19.61 -17.18
CA PRO A 281 24.29 -18.25 -16.72
C PRO A 281 24.64 -17.33 -17.90
N ALA A 282 23.84 -16.28 -18.09
CA ALA A 282 24.11 -15.17 -19.00
C ALA A 282 23.38 -13.91 -18.50
N PRO A 283 23.78 -12.71 -18.95
CA PRO A 283 23.10 -11.47 -18.58
C PRO A 283 21.62 -11.53 -18.97
N LEU A 284 20.74 -11.15 -18.04
CA LEU A 284 19.28 -11.11 -18.24
C LEU A 284 18.82 -9.66 -18.23
N VAL A 285 18.07 -9.27 -19.26
CA VAL A 285 17.44 -7.95 -19.38
C VAL A 285 15.93 -8.13 -19.45
N SER A 286 15.19 -7.34 -18.69
CA SER A 286 13.72 -7.30 -18.76
C SER A 286 13.25 -6.24 -19.76
N TYR A 287 12.40 -6.62 -20.70
CA TYR A 287 11.69 -5.66 -21.53
C TYR A 287 10.43 -5.18 -20.80
N LEU A 288 10.39 -3.89 -20.49
CA LEU A 288 9.53 -3.25 -19.51
C LEU A 288 9.85 -3.68 -18.07
N TYR A 289 9.22 -3.01 -17.11
CA TYR A 289 9.46 -3.26 -15.70
C TYR A 289 9.14 -4.71 -15.32
N PRO A 290 10.07 -5.43 -14.66
CA PRO A 290 9.80 -6.77 -14.20
C PRO A 290 8.71 -6.71 -13.12
N ARG A 291 7.65 -7.50 -13.27
CA ARG A 291 6.59 -7.56 -12.26
C ARG A 291 7.15 -8.15 -10.95
N PRO A 292 6.62 -7.77 -9.76
CA PRO A 292 7.15 -8.24 -8.48
C PRO A 292 7.34 -9.76 -8.37
N PRO A 293 6.42 -10.64 -8.84
CA PRO A 293 6.65 -12.08 -8.79
C PRO A 293 7.88 -12.54 -9.58
N THR A 294 8.20 -11.85 -10.68
CA THR A 294 9.38 -12.12 -11.51
C THR A 294 10.65 -11.73 -10.78
N ILE A 295 10.65 -10.56 -10.12
CA ILE A 295 11.77 -10.10 -9.29
C ILE A 295 12.03 -11.10 -8.17
N TYR A 296 11.02 -11.43 -7.36
CA TYR A 296 11.19 -12.36 -6.24
C TYR A 296 11.66 -13.75 -6.67
N ALA A 297 11.12 -14.28 -7.77
CA ALA A 297 11.52 -15.60 -8.26
C ALA A 297 12.97 -15.64 -8.76
N LEU A 298 13.49 -14.53 -9.28
CA LEU A 298 14.82 -14.44 -9.87
C LEU A 298 15.84 -13.79 -8.94
N TYR A 299 15.40 -13.16 -7.84
CA TYR A 299 16.25 -12.51 -6.83
C TYR A 299 17.40 -13.39 -6.30
N PRO A 300 17.22 -14.71 -6.09
CA PRO A 300 18.31 -15.57 -5.63
C PRO A 300 19.44 -15.78 -6.65
N LEU A 301 19.26 -15.37 -7.91
CA LEU A 301 20.34 -15.37 -8.89
C LEU A 301 21.38 -14.33 -8.45
N ARG A 302 22.64 -14.76 -8.28
CA ARG A 302 23.76 -13.99 -7.69
C ARG A 302 24.15 -12.70 -8.44
N HIS A 303 23.39 -12.30 -9.45
CA HIS A 303 23.60 -11.10 -10.27
C HIS A 303 22.34 -10.22 -10.17
N ALA A 304 22.27 -9.35 -9.16
CA ALA A 304 21.24 -8.31 -9.05
C ALA A 304 21.86 -6.94 -9.35
N PRO A 305 21.16 -6.02 -10.02
CA PRO A 305 19.75 -6.05 -10.45
C PRO A 305 19.53 -6.62 -11.86
N ILE A 306 18.29 -7.01 -12.18
CA ILE A 306 17.85 -7.33 -13.55
C ILE A 306 17.61 -6.00 -14.26
N PRO A 307 18.54 -5.52 -15.12
CA PRO A 307 18.33 -4.28 -15.86
C PRO A 307 17.06 -4.40 -16.71
N PHE A 308 16.36 -3.28 -16.89
CA PHE A 308 15.15 -3.25 -17.70
C PHE A 308 15.17 -2.09 -18.68
N VAL A 309 14.48 -2.28 -19.81
CA VAL A 309 14.36 -1.27 -20.86
C VAL A 309 12.90 -0.97 -21.13
N ARG A 310 12.51 0.31 -21.12
CA ARG A 310 11.09 0.73 -21.11
C ARG A 310 10.49 1.00 -22.50
N SER A 311 11.29 0.98 -23.56
CA SER A 311 10.81 1.14 -24.93
C SER A 311 11.62 0.32 -25.93
N ALA A 312 11.01 0.02 -27.09
CA ALA A 312 11.71 -0.66 -28.17
C ALA A 312 12.94 0.15 -28.59
N ARG A 313 12.79 1.46 -28.84
CA ARG A 313 13.90 2.34 -29.26
C ARG A 313 15.12 2.27 -28.34
N ALA A 314 14.90 2.33 -27.02
CA ALA A 314 15.98 2.19 -26.04
C ALA A 314 16.64 0.81 -26.11
N LEU A 315 15.84 -0.27 -26.23
CA LEU A 315 16.38 -1.63 -26.30
C LEU A 315 17.31 -1.79 -27.51
N TYR A 316 16.87 -1.33 -28.69
CA TYR A 316 17.69 -1.42 -29.90
C TYR A 316 18.92 -0.50 -29.83
N ALA A 317 18.81 0.70 -29.23
CA ALA A 317 19.96 1.58 -29.02
C ALA A 317 21.01 0.93 -28.10
N GLU A 318 20.59 0.27 -27.02
CA GLU A 318 21.48 -0.46 -26.11
C GLU A 318 22.12 -1.70 -26.77
N ILE A 319 21.40 -2.38 -27.66
CA ILE A 319 21.96 -3.47 -28.47
C ILE A 319 23.01 -2.92 -29.45
N HIS A 320 22.72 -1.83 -30.16
CA HIS A 320 23.61 -1.25 -31.16
C HIS A 320 24.87 -0.64 -30.54
N SER A 321 24.75 -0.04 -29.35
CA SER A 321 25.89 0.49 -28.58
C SER A 321 26.70 -0.61 -27.88
N GLY A 322 26.23 -1.86 -27.88
CA GLY A 322 26.93 -3.00 -27.27
C GLY A 322 26.77 -3.12 -25.75
N VAL A 323 25.92 -2.28 -25.14
CA VAL A 323 25.51 -2.41 -23.74
C VAL A 323 24.83 -3.77 -23.52
N ILE A 324 23.89 -4.12 -24.39
CA ILE A 324 23.28 -5.45 -24.42
C ILE A 324 24.01 -6.31 -25.46
N ARG A 325 24.81 -7.26 -24.97
CA ARG A 325 25.62 -8.14 -25.84
C ARG A 325 24.81 -9.31 -26.40
N PRO A 326 25.13 -9.79 -27.63
CA PRO A 326 24.64 -11.07 -28.10
C PRO A 326 24.96 -12.20 -27.11
N GLY A 327 24.08 -13.18 -27.01
CA GLY A 327 24.15 -14.25 -26.01
C GLY A 327 23.38 -13.95 -24.71
N SER A 328 23.07 -12.68 -24.44
CA SER A 328 22.20 -12.26 -23.33
C SER A 328 20.77 -12.77 -23.51
N TYR A 329 20.05 -12.87 -22.39
CA TYR A 329 18.63 -13.18 -22.35
C TYR A 329 17.79 -11.90 -22.29
N LEU A 330 16.69 -11.90 -23.05
CA LEU A 330 15.67 -10.86 -23.00
C LEU A 330 14.35 -11.45 -22.55
N LEU A 331 13.82 -10.93 -21.45
CA LEU A 331 12.57 -11.36 -20.86
C LEU A 331 11.44 -10.42 -21.29
N VAL A 332 10.46 -10.94 -22.04
CA VAL A 332 9.42 -10.11 -22.67
C VAL A 332 8.03 -10.57 -22.24
N TYR A 333 7.21 -9.65 -21.76
CA TYR A 333 5.79 -9.92 -21.57
C TYR A 333 5.09 -10.03 -22.93
N ARG A 334 4.23 -11.03 -23.10
CA ARG A 334 3.41 -11.24 -24.31
C ARG A 334 2.59 -9.99 -24.62
N ASP A 335 2.20 -9.26 -23.59
CA ASP A 335 1.47 -8.00 -23.74
C ASP A 335 2.25 -6.91 -24.49
N ALA A 336 3.58 -6.99 -24.47
CA ALA A 336 4.45 -6.04 -25.13
C ALA A 336 4.73 -6.41 -26.60
N LEU A 337 4.28 -7.59 -27.06
CA LEU A 337 4.43 -8.03 -28.45
C LEU A 337 3.28 -7.52 -29.33
N PRO A 338 3.51 -7.29 -30.64
CA PRO A 338 2.46 -6.94 -31.58
C PRO A 338 1.36 -8.01 -31.65
N ALA A 339 0.10 -7.59 -31.75
CA ALA A 339 -1.05 -8.47 -31.97
C ALA A 339 -1.99 -7.81 -33.00
N ALA A 340 -2.69 -8.62 -33.82
CA ALA A 340 -3.48 -8.14 -34.97
C ALA A 340 -4.48 -7.01 -34.63
N ASN A 341 -5.02 -7.00 -33.41
CA ASN A 341 -6.02 -6.03 -32.96
C ASN A 341 -5.51 -5.04 -31.90
N ARG A 342 -4.19 -4.89 -31.72
CA ARG A 342 -3.61 -3.97 -30.71
C ARG A 342 -2.85 -2.84 -31.40
N LYS A 343 -3.19 -1.59 -31.10
CA LYS A 343 -2.47 -0.41 -31.61
C LYS A 343 -0.99 -0.48 -31.21
N VAL A 344 -0.10 -0.20 -32.17
CA VAL A 344 1.35 -0.10 -31.91
C VAL A 344 1.61 1.15 -31.08
N THR A 345 2.24 0.97 -29.93
CA THR A 345 2.62 2.05 -29.01
C THR A 345 4.14 2.12 -28.86
N SER A 346 4.66 3.09 -28.13
CA SER A 346 6.08 3.17 -27.75
C SER A 346 6.57 1.97 -26.92
N ARG A 347 5.65 1.28 -26.23
CA ARG A 347 5.92 0.06 -25.44
C ARG A 347 5.87 -1.21 -26.27
N THR A 348 5.29 -1.18 -27.47
CA THR A 348 5.21 -2.34 -28.36
C THR A 348 6.58 -2.68 -28.94
N LEU A 349 7.06 -3.91 -28.78
CA LEU A 349 8.32 -4.36 -29.35
C LEU A 349 8.17 -4.57 -30.87
N SER A 350 8.49 -3.54 -31.65
CA SER A 350 8.41 -3.54 -33.12
C SER A 350 9.73 -3.07 -33.75
N PRO A 351 10.40 -3.90 -34.59
CA PRO A 351 9.92 -5.18 -35.12
C PRO A 351 9.81 -6.26 -34.04
N PRO A 352 8.86 -7.21 -34.19
CA PRO A 352 8.72 -8.32 -33.25
C PRO A 352 9.97 -9.21 -33.26
N PRO A 353 10.28 -9.92 -32.16
CA PRO A 353 11.36 -10.90 -32.13
C PRO A 353 11.18 -11.93 -33.25
N ASN A 354 12.18 -12.01 -34.14
CA ASN A 354 12.22 -12.98 -35.22
C ASN A 354 13.27 -14.06 -34.94
N PRO A 355 13.15 -15.28 -35.51
CA PRO A 355 14.09 -16.37 -35.22
C PRO A 355 15.53 -16.14 -35.68
N ARG A 356 15.76 -15.23 -36.64
CA ARG A 356 17.11 -14.91 -37.14
C ARG A 356 17.92 -14.15 -36.10
N ASP A 357 17.28 -13.30 -35.31
CA ASP A 357 17.94 -12.39 -34.37
C ASP A 357 17.64 -12.72 -32.90
N PHE A 358 16.51 -13.37 -32.64
CA PHE A 358 16.04 -13.79 -31.32
C PHE A 358 15.65 -15.26 -31.32
N ALA A 359 16.45 -16.10 -30.67
CA ALA A 359 16.08 -17.49 -30.43
C ALA A 359 15.09 -17.56 -29.25
N ARG A 360 13.85 -18.00 -29.51
CA ARG A 360 12.87 -18.26 -28.44
C ARG A 360 13.30 -19.50 -27.65
N VAL A 361 13.53 -19.33 -26.36
CA VAL A 361 13.97 -20.43 -25.48
C VAL A 361 12.76 -21.22 -24.98
N PHE A 362 11.85 -20.58 -24.25
CA PHE A 362 10.54 -21.14 -23.90
C PHE A 362 9.57 -20.04 -23.46
N SER A 363 8.29 -20.40 -23.42
CA SER A 363 7.24 -19.57 -22.82
C SER A 363 6.95 -20.01 -21.41
N ILE A 364 6.77 -19.00 -20.57
CA ILE A 364 6.51 -19.12 -19.15
C ILE A 364 5.05 -18.74 -18.95
N PRO A 365 4.22 -19.66 -18.42
CA PRO A 365 2.82 -19.38 -18.17
C PRO A 365 2.68 -18.50 -16.92
N ALA A 366 3.08 -17.25 -17.01
CA ALA A 366 2.91 -16.21 -15.99
C ALA A 366 1.72 -15.30 -16.30
N GLN A 367 1.30 -14.50 -15.32
CA GLN A 367 0.29 -13.46 -15.54
C GLN A 367 0.79 -12.48 -16.62
N GLY A 368 0.01 -12.31 -17.69
CA GLY A 368 0.41 -11.53 -18.88
C GLY A 368 1.22 -12.30 -19.94
N GLY A 369 1.58 -13.56 -19.67
CA GLY A 369 2.42 -14.41 -20.53
C GLY A 369 3.85 -13.89 -20.62
N LEU A 370 4.84 -14.72 -20.33
CA LEU A 370 6.24 -14.29 -20.30
C LEU A 370 7.05 -15.16 -21.26
N ILE A 371 7.95 -14.56 -22.02
CA ILE A 371 8.73 -15.26 -23.04
C ILE A 371 10.20 -14.92 -22.84
N LEU A 372 11.03 -15.95 -22.76
CA LEU A 372 12.48 -15.81 -22.71
C LEU A 372 13.05 -15.93 -24.12
N TYR A 373 13.74 -14.90 -24.57
CA TYR A 373 14.51 -14.88 -25.81
C TYR A 373 16.00 -14.88 -25.51
N ARG A 374 16.78 -15.53 -26.38
CA ARG A 374 18.24 -15.41 -26.42
C ARG A 374 18.65 -14.60 -27.62
N LEU A 375 19.49 -13.59 -27.40
CA LEU A 375 19.96 -12.70 -28.46
C LEU A 375 21.01 -13.41 -29.31
N LEU A 376 20.81 -13.45 -30.62
CA LEU A 376 21.75 -14.03 -31.57
C LEU A 376 22.75 -12.97 -32.08
N PRO A 377 23.95 -13.35 -32.55
CA PRO A 377 24.96 -12.38 -33.04
C PRO A 377 24.47 -11.45 -34.15
N THR A 378 23.56 -11.95 -34.98
CA THR A 378 22.87 -11.26 -36.09
C THR A 378 22.08 -10.03 -35.65
N ILE A 379 21.68 -9.95 -34.37
CA ILE A 379 20.86 -8.85 -33.83
C ILE A 379 21.50 -7.46 -34.00
N ARG A 380 22.84 -7.39 -34.10
CA ARG A 380 23.57 -6.13 -34.29
C ARG A 380 23.27 -5.45 -35.63
N HIS A 381 22.73 -6.19 -36.60
CA HIS A 381 22.41 -5.70 -37.94
C HIS A 381 20.92 -5.40 -38.12
N MET A 382 20.13 -5.43 -37.05
CA MET A 382 18.70 -5.15 -37.13
C MET A 382 18.41 -3.68 -37.47
N PRO A 383 17.34 -3.43 -38.24
CA PRO A 383 16.90 -2.06 -38.49
C PRO A 383 16.35 -1.40 -37.23
N VAL A 384 16.49 -0.07 -37.16
CA VAL A 384 15.95 0.74 -36.06
C VAL A 384 14.43 0.57 -35.95
N PRO A 385 13.86 0.42 -34.74
CA PRO A 385 12.45 0.21 -34.53
C PRO A 385 11.59 1.35 -35.09
N LYS A 386 10.49 0.97 -35.75
CA LYS A 386 9.50 1.90 -36.35
C LYS A 386 8.43 2.38 -35.35
N THR A 387 8.61 2.12 -34.05
CA THR A 387 7.67 2.58 -33.02
C THR A 387 7.65 4.11 -32.92
N PRO A 388 6.53 4.72 -32.52
CA PRO A 388 6.51 6.14 -32.19
C PRO A 388 7.63 6.48 -31.20
N GLN A 389 8.19 7.69 -31.27
CA GLN A 389 9.02 8.16 -30.16
C GLN A 389 8.17 8.11 -28.88
N PRO A 390 8.72 7.60 -27.75
CA PRO A 390 8.03 7.71 -26.49
C PRO A 390 7.73 9.20 -26.23
N PRO A 391 6.54 9.54 -25.72
CA PRO A 391 6.29 10.93 -25.31
C PRO A 391 7.39 11.38 -24.34
N PRO A 392 7.73 12.67 -24.32
CA PRO A 392 8.66 13.20 -23.34
C PRO A 392 8.16 12.80 -21.97
N TRP A 393 9.05 12.22 -21.18
CA TRP A 393 8.69 11.66 -19.89
C TRP A 393 8.30 12.81 -18.99
N HIS A 394 7.31 12.57 -18.13
CA HIS A 394 7.20 13.45 -17.01
C HIS A 394 8.47 13.27 -16.16
N TRP A 395 8.93 14.35 -15.54
CA TRP A 395 10.16 14.32 -14.75
C TRP A 395 10.12 13.26 -13.63
N TRP A 396 8.92 12.89 -13.15
CA TRP A 396 8.72 11.85 -12.13
C TRP A 396 8.77 10.42 -12.67
N ASP A 397 8.55 10.19 -13.97
CA ASP A 397 8.57 8.83 -14.55
C ASP A 397 9.97 8.22 -14.53
N GLN A 398 11.01 9.04 -14.30
CA GLN A 398 12.40 8.61 -14.20
C GLN A 398 12.68 7.86 -12.87
N PHE A 399 11.85 8.06 -11.85
CA PHE A 399 12.03 7.47 -10.54
C PHE A 399 11.00 6.36 -10.34
N ASP A 400 11.46 5.11 -10.38
CA ASP A 400 10.68 4.00 -9.84
C ASP A 400 10.82 4.05 -8.33
N THR A 401 9.76 4.48 -7.63
CA THR A 401 9.77 4.61 -6.17
C THR A 401 8.99 3.48 -5.49
N ASP A 402 8.53 2.48 -6.25
CA ASP A 402 7.86 1.28 -5.72
C ASP A 402 8.87 0.18 -5.34
#